data_AF-A0A352VAE5-F1
#
_entry.id   AF-A0A352VAE5-F1
#
_cell.length_a   1.000
_cell.length_b   1.000
_cell.length_c   1.000
_cell.angle_alpha   90.00
_cell.angle_beta   90.00
_cell.angle_gamma   90.00
#
_symmetry.space_group_name_H-M   'P 1'
#
loop_
_entity.id
_entity.type
_entity.pdbx_description
1 polymer ?
#
loop_
_entity_poly.entity_id
_entity_poly.type
_entity_poly.pdbx_seq_one_letter_code
_entity_poly.pdbx_strand_id
1 'polypeptide(L)'
;MKIKKIKETEIAEIVIDWLEKQHWDVYQEVPVNSGFADIFAVRNGLVWVIETKTSLSFDVMEQAFRREVHYRSVAVPKPINSNWFLQRKIARDYLNIGILSVDQNIQT
;
A
#
# COMPACT_ATOMS: atom_id res chain seq x y z
N MET A 1 -11.39 17.47 16.78
CA MET A 1 -10.13 17.07 16.11
C MET A 1 -10.31 17.18 14.61
N LYS A 2 -9.45 17.92 13.90
CA LYS A 2 -9.40 17.87 12.43
C LYS A 2 -8.31 16.86 12.07
N ILE A 3 -8.68 15.84 11.32
CA ILE A 3 -7.72 14.87 10.78
C ILE A 3 -7.03 15.55 9.60
N LYS A 4 -5.70 15.68 9.65
CA LYS A 4 -4.93 16.15 8.49
C LYS A 4 -5.10 15.11 7.39
N LYS A 5 -5.58 15.55 6.22
CA LYS A 5 -5.64 14.69 5.03
C LYS A 5 -4.21 14.39 4.57
N ILE A 6 -3.75 13.17 4.83
CA ILE A 6 -2.45 12.67 4.37
C ILE A 6 -2.47 12.47 2.85
N LYS A 7 -1.38 12.83 2.17
CA LYS A 7 -1.19 12.60 0.73
C LYS A 7 -0.63 11.21 0.44
N GLU A 8 -0.77 10.74 -0.80
CA GLU A 8 -0.18 9.46 -1.24
C GLU A 8 1.35 9.46 -1.07
N THR A 9 2.01 10.58 -1.36
CA THR A 9 3.47 10.73 -1.16
C THR A 9 3.88 10.63 0.31
N GLU A 10 3.09 11.19 1.24
CA GLU A 10 3.36 11.08 2.69
C GLU A 10 3.15 9.62 3.18
N ILE A 11 2.17 8.90 2.62
CA ILE A 11 2.00 7.46 2.87
C ILE A 11 3.22 6.70 2.34
N ALA A 12 3.68 7.03 1.13
CA ALA A 12 4.82 6.37 0.51
C ALA A 12 6.09 6.53 1.35
N GLU A 13 6.41 7.75 1.78
CA GLU A 13 7.56 8.05 2.66
C GLU A 13 7.57 7.18 3.92
N ILE A 14 6.43 7.03 4.59
CA ILE A 14 6.31 6.21 5.81
C ILE A 14 6.53 4.72 5.50
N VAL A 15 5.97 4.23 4.38
CA VAL A 15 6.11 2.83 3.98
C VAL A 15 7.54 2.52 3.55
N ILE A 16 8.20 3.43 2.84
CA ILE A 16 9.60 3.30 2.42
C ILE A 16 10.50 3.21 3.65
N ASP A 17 10.39 4.13 4.60
CA ASP A 17 11.16 4.10 5.85
C ASP A 17 10.95 2.77 6.62
N TRP A 18 9.71 2.28 6.69
CA TRP A 18 9.40 0.99 7.32
C TRP A 18 10.01 -0.21 6.58
N LEU A 19 10.07 -0.18 5.24
CA LEU A 19 10.67 -1.23 4.42
C LEU A 19 12.20 -1.23 4.51
N GLU A 20 12.83 -0.06 4.42
CA GLU A 20 14.28 0.11 4.51
C GLU A 20 14.81 -0.35 5.88
N LYS A 21 14.09 -0.06 6.96
CA LYS A 21 14.37 -0.57 8.32
C LYS A 21 14.32 -2.10 8.43
N GLN A 22 13.62 -2.76 7.50
CA GLN A 22 13.57 -4.21 7.38
C GLN A 22 14.51 -4.75 6.30
N HIS A 23 15.44 -3.93 5.81
CA HIS A 23 16.45 -4.29 4.82
C HIS A 23 15.86 -4.71 3.47
N TRP A 24 14.80 -4.05 3.03
CA TRP A 24 14.39 -4.07 1.64
C TRP A 24 15.12 -3.00 0.85
N ASP A 25 15.55 -3.31 -0.37
CA ASP A 25 15.98 -2.32 -1.34
C ASP A 25 14.71 -1.72 -1.97
N VAL A 26 14.53 -0.41 -1.88
CA VAL A 26 13.28 0.26 -2.28
C VAL A 26 13.50 1.18 -3.48
N TYR A 27 12.67 1.01 -4.49
CA TYR A 27 12.62 1.82 -5.70
C TYR A 27 11.23 2.45 -5.81
N GLN A 28 11.15 3.68 -6.32
CA GLN A 28 9.90 4.44 -6.43
C GLN A 28 9.57 4.71 -7.89
N GLU A 29 8.27 4.84 -8.21
CA GLU A 29 7.76 5.13 -9.55
C GLU A 29 8.38 4.22 -10.63
N VAL A 30 8.43 2.92 -10.36
CA VAL A 30 9.10 1.96 -11.25
C VAL A 30 8.18 1.61 -12.43
N PRO A 31 8.63 1.75 -13.68
CA PRO A 31 7.87 1.32 -14.85
C PRO A 31 7.73 -0.19 -14.83
N VAL A 32 6.51 -0.67 -15.06
CA VAL A 32 6.13 -2.08 -15.05
C VAL A 32 5.22 -2.36 -16.24
N ASN A 33 4.93 -3.62 -16.53
CA ASN A 33 4.14 -4.02 -17.72
C ASN A 33 2.79 -3.28 -17.87
N SER A 34 2.24 -2.76 -16.76
CA SER A 34 1.05 -1.91 -16.76
C SER A 34 1.30 -0.68 -15.88
N GLY A 35 1.69 0.44 -16.50
CA GLY A 35 1.90 1.71 -15.80
C GLY A 35 3.13 1.72 -14.89
N PHE A 36 2.98 2.37 -13.73
CA PHE A 36 4.05 2.54 -12.74
C PHE A 36 3.62 1.94 -11.41
N ALA A 37 4.56 1.38 -10.67
CA ALA A 37 4.37 1.00 -9.27
C ALA A 37 4.83 2.16 -8.37
N ASP A 38 4.00 2.59 -7.42
CA ASP A 38 4.38 3.65 -6.46
C ASP A 38 5.64 3.24 -5.68
N ILE A 39 5.65 2.00 -5.15
CA ILE A 39 6.79 1.40 -4.44
C ILE A 39 7.07 0.00 -4.99
N PHE A 40 8.33 -0.26 -5.29
CA PHE A 40 8.86 -1.54 -5.72
C PHE A 40 10.00 -1.95 -4.77
N ALA A 41 9.76 -2.92 -3.90
CA ALA A 41 10.73 -3.37 -2.91
C ALA A 41 11.31 -4.75 -3.27
N VAL A 42 12.62 -4.90 -3.14
CA VAL A 42 13.34 -6.15 -3.44
C VAL A 42 14.11 -6.62 -2.20
N ARG A 43 14.05 -7.92 -1.91
CA ARG A 43 14.87 -8.53 -0.85
C ARG A 43 15.04 -10.02 -1.08
N ASN A 44 16.28 -10.50 -1.15
CA ASN A 44 16.60 -11.94 -1.32
C ASN A 44 15.86 -12.59 -2.50
N GLY A 45 15.77 -11.90 -3.64
CA GLY A 45 15.06 -12.37 -4.83
C GLY A 45 13.53 -12.26 -4.77
N LEU A 46 12.96 -11.83 -3.63
CA LEU A 46 11.54 -11.53 -3.51
C LEU A 46 11.27 -10.10 -3.98
N VAL A 47 10.09 -9.91 -4.55
CA VAL A 47 9.60 -8.62 -5.09
C VAL A 47 8.27 -8.31 -4.44
N TRP A 48 8.16 -7.11 -3.87
CA TRP A 48 6.93 -6.58 -3.29
C TRP A 48 6.55 -5.26 -3.96
N VAL A 49 5.42 -5.26 -4.66
CA VAL A 49 4.83 -4.03 -5.21
C VAL A 49 3.77 -3.51 -4.25
N ILE A 50 3.86 -2.23 -3.93
CA ILE A 50 2.93 -1.55 -3.01
C ILE A 50 2.40 -0.30 -3.70
N GLU A 51 1.07 -0.25 -3.87
CA GLU A 51 0.36 0.95 -4.32
C GLU A 51 -0.01 1.81 -3.12
N THR A 52 0.18 3.12 -3.20
CA THR A 52 -0.13 4.07 -2.11
C THR A 52 -1.38 4.85 -2.47
N LYS A 53 -2.41 4.79 -1.63
CA LYS A 53 -3.71 5.41 -1.93
C LYS A 53 -4.33 6.01 -0.68
N THR A 54 -5.01 7.13 -0.83
CA THR A 54 -5.70 7.78 0.31
C THR A 54 -6.95 7.06 0.82
N SER A 55 -7.44 6.06 0.08
CA SER A 55 -8.54 5.18 0.47
C SER A 55 -8.48 3.84 -0.25
N LEU A 56 -9.01 2.79 0.38
CA LEU A 56 -9.12 1.46 -0.24
C LEU A 56 -10.45 1.33 -1.00
N SER A 57 -10.37 1.30 -2.35
CA SER A 57 -11.50 1.05 -3.26
C SER A 57 -11.33 -0.26 -4.02
N PHE A 58 -12.38 -0.72 -4.69
CA PHE A 58 -12.29 -1.89 -5.57
C PHE A 58 -11.34 -1.67 -6.74
N ASP A 59 -11.36 -0.49 -7.37
CA ASP A 59 -10.46 -0.17 -8.49
C ASP A 59 -8.98 -0.26 -8.07
N VAL A 60 -8.65 0.22 -6.87
CA VAL A 60 -7.30 0.14 -6.30
C VAL A 60 -6.90 -1.31 -6.00
N MET A 61 -7.84 -2.10 -5.45
CA MET A 61 -7.59 -3.52 -5.22
C MET A 61 -7.40 -4.27 -6.55
N GLU A 62 -8.15 -3.92 -7.59
CA GLU A 62 -7.98 -4.50 -8.92
C GLU A 62 -6.60 -4.16 -9.52
N GLN A 63 -6.14 -2.91 -9.38
CA GLN A 63 -4.80 -2.51 -9.82
C GLN A 63 -3.72 -3.37 -9.15
N ALA A 64 -3.77 -3.54 -7.83
CA ALA A 64 -2.84 -4.37 -7.10
C ALA A 64 -2.98 -5.86 -7.47
N PHE A 65 -4.20 -6.37 -7.65
CA PHE A 65 -4.48 -7.77 -8.02
C PHE A 65 -3.77 -8.18 -9.32
N ARG A 66 -3.73 -7.28 -10.31
CA ARG A 66 -3.14 -7.52 -11.63
C ARG A 66 -1.60 -7.59 -11.62
N ARG A 67 -0.94 -7.31 -10.49
CA ARG A 67 0.52 -7.33 -10.38
C ARG A 67 1.03 -8.77 -10.25
N GLU A 68 1.82 -9.20 -11.24
CA GLU A 68 2.49 -10.51 -11.27
C GLU A 68 3.83 -10.47 -10.54
N VAL A 69 3.77 -10.37 -9.20
CA VAL A 69 4.95 -10.33 -8.31
C VAL A 69 4.73 -11.22 -7.09
N HIS A 70 5.79 -11.46 -6.32
CA HIS A 70 5.73 -12.32 -5.13
C HIS A 70 4.75 -11.78 -4.08
N TYR A 71 4.82 -10.48 -3.81
CA TYR A 71 3.91 -9.80 -2.88
C TYR A 71 3.30 -8.56 -3.51
N ARG A 72 2.02 -8.35 -3.25
CA ARG A 72 1.26 -7.18 -3.70
C ARG A 72 0.49 -6.61 -2.53
N SER A 73 0.52 -5.29 -2.37
CA SER A 73 -0.22 -4.64 -1.30
C SER A 73 -0.70 -3.25 -1.68
N VAL A 74 -1.67 -2.76 -0.92
CA VAL A 74 -2.09 -1.37 -0.97
C VAL A 74 -1.81 -0.76 0.40
N ALA A 75 -1.03 0.32 0.42
CA ALA A 75 -0.86 1.16 1.59
C ALA A 75 -1.93 2.25 1.62
N VAL A 76 -2.69 2.28 2.70
CA VAL A 76 -3.77 3.25 2.91
C VAL A 76 -3.70 3.81 4.32
N PRO A 77 -4.25 5.01 4.56
CA PRO A 77 -4.39 5.48 5.92
C PRO A 77 -5.31 4.55 6.71
N LYS A 78 -5.04 4.40 8.00
CA LYS A 78 -5.88 3.59 8.88
C LYS A 78 -7.34 4.06 8.81
N PRO A 79 -8.26 3.19 8.36
CA PRO A 79 -9.63 3.60 8.17
C PRO A 79 -10.35 3.73 9.50
N ILE A 80 -11.27 4.69 9.54
CA ILE A 80 -12.11 5.00 10.70
C ILE A 80 -13.53 4.44 10.48
N ASN A 81 -13.77 3.74 9.38
CA ASN A 81 -15.09 3.29 8.95
C ASN A 81 -15.39 1.83 9.33
N SER A 82 -16.69 1.49 9.36
CA SER A 82 -17.21 0.17 9.71
C SER A 82 -16.94 -0.91 8.65
N ASN A 83 -16.75 -0.52 7.39
CA ASN A 83 -16.60 -1.46 6.27
C ASN A 83 -15.19 -2.05 6.13
N TRP A 84 -14.23 -1.55 6.91
CA TRP A 84 -12.84 -1.99 6.88
C TRP A 84 -12.68 -3.52 6.99
N PHE A 85 -13.45 -4.15 7.86
CA PHE A 85 -13.38 -5.60 8.06
C PHE A 85 -13.71 -6.37 6.78
N LEU A 86 -14.79 -5.97 6.08
CA LEU A 86 -15.21 -6.60 4.84
C LEU A 86 -14.19 -6.35 3.72
N GLN A 87 -13.70 -5.12 3.58
CA GLN A 87 -12.68 -4.78 2.57
C GLN A 87 -11.40 -5.60 2.77
N ARG A 88 -10.91 -5.71 4.01
CA ARG A 88 -9.74 -6.53 4.34
C ARG A 88 -9.99 -8.02 4.08
N LYS A 89 -11.20 -8.51 4.39
CA LYS A 89 -11.60 -9.89 4.10
C LYS A 89 -11.57 -10.16 2.59
N ILE A 90 -12.10 -9.24 1.77
CA ILE A 90 -12.07 -9.35 0.31
C ILE A 90 -10.63 -9.35 -0.22
N ALA A 91 -9.83 -8.36 0.18
CA ALA A 91 -8.44 -8.24 -0.26
C ALA A 91 -7.63 -9.50 0.04
N ARG A 92 -7.76 -10.05 1.26
CA ARG A 92 -7.03 -11.24 1.70
C ARG A 92 -7.59 -12.53 1.09
N ASP A 93 -8.88 -12.79 1.27
CA ASP A 93 -9.47 -14.11 1.00
C ASP A 93 -9.75 -14.36 -0.49
N TYR A 94 -9.89 -13.28 -1.29
CA TYR A 94 -10.28 -13.40 -2.70
C TYR A 94 -9.25 -12.85 -3.68
N LEU A 95 -8.53 -11.78 -3.32
CA LEU A 95 -7.59 -11.12 -4.23
C LEU A 95 -6.11 -11.43 -3.91
N ASN A 96 -5.83 -12.04 -2.74
CA ASN A 96 -4.48 -12.26 -2.22
C ASN A 96 -3.63 -10.98 -2.22
N ILE A 97 -4.20 -9.88 -1.74
CA ILE A 97 -3.55 -8.57 -1.59
C ILE A 97 -3.38 -8.27 -0.10
N GLY A 98 -2.16 -7.87 0.28
CA GLY A 98 -1.89 -7.34 1.62
C GLY A 98 -2.38 -5.89 1.75
N ILE A 99 -2.79 -5.49 2.95
CA ILE A 99 -3.13 -4.10 3.23
C ILE A 99 -2.19 -3.57 4.30
N LEU A 100 -1.47 -2.48 3.99
CA LEU A 100 -0.65 -1.75 4.94
C LEU A 100 -1.43 -0.54 5.45
N SER A 101 -1.68 -0.47 6.75
CA SER A 101 -2.38 0.65 7.36
C SER A 101 -1.38 1.63 7.96
N VAL A 102 -1.42 2.87 7.49
CA VAL A 102 -0.58 3.96 7.99
C VAL A 102 -1.36 4.79 9.00
N ASP A 103 -0.86 4.92 10.21
CA ASP A 103 -1.47 5.78 11.23
C ASP A 103 -1.34 7.25 10.80
N GLN A 104 -2.46 7.99 10.87
CA GLN A 104 -2.46 9.42 10.62
C GLN A 104 -2.13 10.15 11.92
N ASN A 105 -1.09 10.98 11.93
CA ASN A 105 -0.82 11.87 13.06
C ASN A 105 -2.02 12.79 13.27
N ILE A 106 -2.59 12.75 14.47
CA ILE A 106 -3.65 13.67 14.85
C ILE A 106 -3.00 14.98 15.29
N GLN A 107 -3.19 16.06 14.54
CA GLN A 107 -2.84 17.40 15.02
C GLN A 107 -3.85 17.83 16.09
N THR A 108 -3.36 18.09 17.29
CA THR A 108 -4.09 18.78 18.38
C THR A 108 -4.25 20.25 18.07
#